data_AF-A0A961HMY1-F1
#
_entry.id   AF-A0A961HMY1-F1
#
_cell.length_a   1.000
_cell.length_b   1.000
_cell.length_c   1.000
_cell.angle_alpha   90.00
_cell.angle_beta   90.00
_cell.angle_gamma   90.00
#
_symmetry.space_group_name_H-M   'P 1'
#
loop_
_entity.id
_entity.type
_entity.pdbx_description
1 polymer ?
#
loop_
_entity_poly.entity_id
_entity_poly.type
_entity_poly.pdbx_seq_one_letter_code
_entity_poly.pdbx_strand_id
1 'polypeptide(L)'
;VAPERVVVEEDSLSTWENIANVRPLLAAVDEIMIVSNPLHALKARWYLRLQDPTLATRLVSARDYRLGELPWAKPALAAYGLRDLAIAAVGLWRRPTGAPPRIDARVAAARRSVPVREPGAAPPAG
;
A
#
# COMPACT_ATOMS: atom_id res chain seq x y z
N VAL A 1 -17.41 -13.71 -1.96
CA VAL A 1 -16.26 -14.24 -2.75
C VAL A 1 -16.00 -15.64 -2.24
N ALA A 2 -15.74 -16.60 -3.12
CA ALA A 2 -15.44 -17.96 -2.70
C ALA A 2 -14.09 -18.00 -1.94
N PRO A 3 -13.96 -18.75 -0.84
CA PRO A 3 -12.79 -18.68 0.06
C PRO A 3 -11.47 -19.00 -0.64
N GLU A 4 -11.48 -19.86 -1.65
CA GLU A 4 -10.31 -20.20 -2.47
C GLU A 4 -9.77 -19.04 -3.32
N ARG A 5 -10.53 -17.94 -3.43
CA ARG A 5 -10.13 -16.70 -4.12
C ARG A 5 -9.65 -15.62 -3.16
N VAL A 6 -9.50 -15.94 -1.88
CA VAL A 6 -9.07 -15.01 -0.83
C VAL A 6 -7.78 -15.53 -0.21
N VAL A 7 -6.73 -14.72 -0.28
CA VAL A 7 -5.49 -14.94 0.45
C VAL A 7 -5.38 -13.83 1.49
N VAL A 8 -5.13 -14.22 2.74
CA VAL A 8 -4.94 -13.28 3.84
C VAL A 8 -3.46 -13.25 4.18
N GLU A 9 -2.91 -12.05 4.29
CA GLU A 9 -1.55 -11.80 4.75
C GLU A 9 -1.66 -11.09 6.11
N GLU A 10 -1.15 -11.72 7.16
CA GLU A 10 -1.36 -11.30 8.56
C GLU A 10 -0.08 -10.78 9.24
N ASP A 11 1.07 -10.88 8.57
CA ASP A 11 2.37 -10.57 9.17
C ASP A 11 2.74 -9.08 9.06
N SER A 12 2.08 -8.35 8.16
CA SER A 12 2.39 -6.94 7.95
C SER A 12 1.92 -6.04 9.08
N LEU A 13 2.82 -5.17 9.53
CA LEU A 13 2.57 -4.22 10.61
C LEU A 13 2.61 -2.76 10.12
N SER A 14 2.81 -2.53 8.83
CA SER A 14 2.82 -1.20 8.22
C SER A 14 2.37 -1.26 6.75
N THR A 15 2.01 -0.11 6.17
CA THR A 15 1.63 -0.07 4.74
C THR A 15 2.80 -0.48 3.84
N TRP A 16 4.04 -0.23 4.28
CA TRP A 16 5.24 -0.67 3.55
C TRP A 16 5.36 -2.19 3.52
N GLU A 17 5.20 -2.83 4.69
CA GLU A 17 5.23 -4.30 4.82
C GLU A 17 4.07 -4.93 4.06
N ASN A 18 2.86 -4.35 4.13
CA ASN A 18 1.70 -4.83 3.35
C ASN A 18 2.08 -5.00 1.87
N ILE A 19 2.67 -3.96 1.27
CA ILE A 19 3.08 -4.03 -0.14
C ILE A 19 4.22 -5.02 -0.33
N ALA A 20 5.22 -5.03 0.54
CA ALA A 20 6.36 -5.93 0.42
C ALA A 20 5.93 -7.41 0.44
N ASN A 21 5.02 -7.78 1.35
CA ASN A 21 4.59 -9.14 1.58
C ASN A 21 3.62 -9.64 0.51
N VAL A 22 2.74 -8.78 -0.02
CA VAL A 22 1.79 -9.20 -1.07
C VAL A 22 2.39 -9.23 -2.47
N ARG A 23 3.49 -8.51 -2.72
CA ARG A 23 4.12 -8.43 -4.05
C ARG A 23 4.37 -9.80 -4.72
N PRO A 24 4.93 -10.82 -4.04
CA PRO A 24 5.12 -12.15 -4.63
C PRO A 24 3.81 -12.78 -5.14
N LEU A 25 2.68 -12.52 -4.46
CA LEU A 25 1.37 -13.03 -4.84
C LEU A 25 0.81 -12.34 -6.11
N LEU A 26 1.26 -11.11 -6.38
CA LEU A 26 0.81 -10.30 -7.51
C LEU A 26 1.65 -10.54 -8.78
N ALA A 27 2.71 -11.35 -8.73
CA ALA A 27 3.63 -11.54 -9.84
C ALA A 27 2.96 -12.05 -11.13
N ALA A 28 1.95 -12.91 -10.98
CA ALA A 28 1.28 -13.59 -12.09
C ALA A 28 -0.02 -12.92 -12.57
N VAL A 29 -0.44 -11.80 -11.96
CA VAL A 29 -1.70 -11.13 -12.33
C VAL A 29 -1.47 -10.00 -13.33
N ASP A 30 -2.40 -9.83 -14.25
CA ASP A 30 -2.32 -8.79 -15.30
C ASP A 30 -2.80 -7.42 -14.80
N GLU A 31 -3.73 -7.39 -13.85
CA GLU A 31 -4.32 -6.17 -13.30
C GLU A 31 -4.35 -6.20 -11.77
N ILE A 32 -3.99 -5.08 -11.15
CA ILE A 32 -3.90 -4.92 -9.70
C ILE A 32 -4.75 -3.73 -9.27
N MET A 33 -5.76 -3.99 -8.44
CA MET A 33 -6.60 -2.96 -7.85
C MET A 33 -6.33 -2.87 -6.35
N ILE A 34 -5.86 -1.71 -5.89
CA ILE A 34 -5.70 -1.44 -4.45
C ILE A 34 -6.95 -0.72 -3.96
N VAL A 35 -7.74 -1.40 -3.13
CA VAL A 35 -8.97 -0.88 -2.52
C VAL A 35 -8.73 -0.60 -1.04
N SER A 36 -8.88 0.66 -0.63
CA SER A 36 -8.75 1.13 0.74
C SER A 36 -9.39 2.52 0.85
N ASN A 37 -9.34 3.17 2.01
CA ASN A 37 -9.60 4.62 2.06
C ASN A 37 -8.65 5.40 1.12
N PRO A 38 -9.04 6.58 0.61
CA PRO A 38 -8.32 7.26 -0.47
C PRO A 38 -6.84 7.55 -0.17
N LEU A 39 -6.53 8.06 1.03
CA LEU A 39 -5.15 8.38 1.41
C LEU A 39 -4.27 7.13 1.53
N HIS A 40 -4.81 6.06 2.10
CA HIS A 40 -4.07 4.81 2.26
C HIS A 40 -3.89 4.10 0.91
N ALA A 41 -4.89 4.12 0.03
CA ALA A 41 -4.78 3.60 -1.33
C ALA A 41 -3.71 4.36 -2.14
N LEU A 42 -3.69 5.69 -2.05
CA LEU A 42 -2.65 6.51 -2.68
C LEU A 42 -1.25 6.17 -2.16
N LYS A 43 -1.11 6.04 -0.84
CA LYS A 43 0.16 5.67 -0.18
C LYS A 43 0.64 4.28 -0.62
N ALA A 44 -0.25 3.31 -0.66
CA ALA A 44 0.02 1.94 -1.09
C ALA A 44 0.49 1.88 -2.56
N ARG A 45 -0.17 2.61 -3.47
CA ARG A 45 0.24 2.73 -4.89
C ARG A 45 1.61 3.39 -5.04
N TRP A 46 1.94 4.33 -4.17
CA TRP A 46 3.26 4.96 -4.13
C TRP A 46 4.34 3.96 -3.70
N TYR A 47 4.08 3.16 -2.67
CA TYR A 47 5.01 2.14 -2.21
C TYR A 47 5.20 1.02 -3.22
N LEU A 48 4.15 0.61 -3.94
CA LEU A 48 4.31 -0.36 -5.01
C LEU A 48 5.25 0.17 -6.11
N ARG A 49 5.07 1.42 -6.56
CA ARG A 49 5.99 2.06 -7.52
C ARG A 49 7.44 2.09 -7.04
N LEU A 50 7.67 2.31 -5.74
CA LEU A 50 9.02 2.33 -5.19
C LEU A 50 9.64 0.94 -5.10
N GLN A 51 8.89 -0.04 -4.60
CA GLN A 51 9.39 -1.39 -4.36
C GLN A 51 9.49 -2.22 -5.64
N ASP A 52 8.58 -1.98 -6.59
CA ASP A 52 8.45 -2.72 -7.83
C ASP A 52 7.79 -1.88 -8.94
N PRO A 53 8.58 -1.09 -9.67
CA PRO A 53 8.08 -0.28 -10.78
C PRO A 53 7.36 -1.12 -11.85
N THR A 54 7.78 -2.39 -12.04
CA THR A 54 7.20 -3.30 -13.04
C THR A 54 5.80 -3.75 -12.63
N LEU A 55 5.58 -4.17 -11.39
CA LEU A 55 4.22 -4.47 -10.91
C LEU A 55 3.34 -3.23 -10.88
N ALA A 56 3.91 -2.05 -10.62
CA ALA A 56 3.15 -0.82 -10.57
C ALA A 56 2.53 -0.41 -11.92
N THR A 57 3.05 -0.89 -13.06
CA THR A 57 2.43 -0.63 -14.37
C THR A 57 1.09 -1.34 -14.54
N ARG A 58 0.82 -2.37 -13.73
CA ARG A 58 -0.42 -3.16 -13.73
C ARG A 58 -1.49 -2.57 -12.81
N LEU A 59 -1.21 -1.45 -12.13
CA LEU A 59 -2.18 -0.79 -11.27
C LEU A 59 -3.34 -0.23 -12.10
N VAL A 60 -4.53 -0.75 -11.85
CA VAL A 60 -5.78 -0.21 -12.40
C VAL A 60 -6.44 0.73 -11.40
N SER A 61 -7.28 1.64 -11.91
CA SER A 61 -8.07 2.50 -11.05
C SER A 61 -9.04 1.66 -10.25
N ALA A 62 -8.85 1.61 -8.93
CA ALA A 62 -9.94 1.20 -8.05
C ALA A 62 -11.08 2.21 -8.17
N ARG A 63 -12.33 1.76 -7.99
CA ARG A 63 -13.45 2.65 -7.67
C ARG A 63 -13.26 3.20 -6.25
N ASP A 64 -12.13 3.85 -6.00
CA ASP A 64 -11.97 4.71 -4.84
C ASP A 64 -13.18 5.63 -4.83
N TYR A 65 -13.93 5.60 -3.74
CA TYR A 65 -14.99 6.53 -3.34
C TYR A 65 -15.34 7.58 -4.41
N ARG A 66 -16.50 7.41 -5.08
CA ARG A 66 -17.04 8.22 -6.20
C ARG A 66 -16.29 9.54 -6.47
N LEU A 67 -15.39 9.50 -7.44
CA LEU A 67 -14.94 10.66 -8.23
C LEU A 67 -16.19 11.38 -8.79
N GLY A 68 -16.72 12.36 -8.05
CA GLY A 68 -17.96 13.06 -8.36
C GLY A 68 -18.50 13.92 -7.21
N GLU A 69 -18.16 13.62 -5.96
CA GLU A 69 -18.58 14.43 -4.79
C GLU A 69 -17.61 15.59 -4.45
N LEU A 70 -16.54 15.75 -5.25
CA LEU A 70 -15.41 16.60 -4.88
C LEU A 70 -14.85 17.36 -6.11
N PRO A 71 -15.44 18.51 -6.48
CA PRO A 71 -15.08 19.25 -7.69
C PRO A 71 -13.62 19.76 -7.72
N TRP A 72 -12.90 19.71 -6.60
CA TRP A 72 -11.48 20.08 -6.50
C TRP A 72 -10.49 18.95 -6.84
N ALA A 73 -10.95 17.72 -7.11
CA ALA A 73 -10.06 16.60 -7.43
C ALA A 73 -9.51 16.61 -8.88
N LYS A 74 -10.12 17.37 -9.79
CA LYS A 74 -9.67 17.53 -11.19
C LYS A 74 -8.22 18.03 -11.32
N PRO A 75 -7.81 19.13 -10.65
CA PRO A 75 -6.41 19.56 -10.67
C PRO A 75 -5.46 18.54 -10.03
N ALA A 76 -5.91 17.77 -9.03
CA ALA A 76 -5.09 16.72 -8.42
C ALA A 76 -4.84 15.54 -9.38
N LEU A 77 -5.82 15.14 -10.19
CA LEU A 77 -5.64 14.10 -11.22
C LEU A 77 -4.70 14.54 -12.34
N ALA A 78 -4.83 15.80 -12.81
CA ALA A 78 -3.92 16.36 -13.81
C ALA A 78 -2.50 16.47 -13.25
N ALA A 79 -2.35 16.95 -12.01
CA ALA A 79 -1.08 16.97 -11.30
C ALA A 79 -0.52 15.55 -11.08
N TYR A 80 -1.38 14.53 -10.92
CA TYR A 80 -0.97 13.14 -10.80
C TYR A 80 -0.45 12.55 -12.11
N GLY A 81 -1.12 12.80 -13.24
CA GLY A 81 -0.62 12.39 -14.56
C GLY A 81 0.72 13.04 -14.91
N LEU A 82 0.87 14.33 -14.59
CA LEU A 82 2.14 15.06 -14.69
C LEU A 82 3.21 14.52 -13.71
N ARG A 83 2.81 14.10 -12.51
CA ARG A 83 3.70 13.49 -11.51
C ARG A 83 4.16 12.09 -11.92
N ASP A 84 3.29 11.24 -12.47
CA ASP A 84 3.66 9.92 -12.99
C ASP A 84 4.62 10.06 -14.18
N LEU A 85 4.41 11.05 -15.05
CA LEU A 85 5.35 11.40 -16.13
C LEU A 85 6.69 11.93 -15.57
N ALA A 86 6.64 12.77 -14.53
CA ALA A 86 7.84 13.28 -13.86
C ALA A 86 8.60 12.18 -13.10
N ILE A 87 7.90 11.20 -12.53
CA ILE A 87 8.51 10.05 -11.85
C ILE A 87 9.10 9.08 -12.86
N ALA A 88 8.47 8.87 -14.02
CA ALA A 88 9.10 8.13 -15.12
C ALA A 88 10.39 8.83 -15.59
N ALA A 89 10.39 10.17 -15.65
CA ALA A 89 11.56 10.96 -15.99
C ALA A 89 12.64 10.96 -14.88
N VAL A 90 12.25 10.92 -13.60
CA VAL A 90 13.16 10.94 -12.43
C VAL A 90 13.62 9.53 -12.03
N GLY A 91 12.87 8.48 -12.35
CA GLY A 91 13.17 7.07 -12.06
C GLY A 91 14.45 6.57 -12.72
N LEU A 92 14.99 7.33 -13.68
CA LEU A 92 16.32 7.10 -14.24
C LEU A 92 17.47 7.47 -13.26
N TRP A 93 17.20 8.16 -12.13
CA TRP A 93 18.22 8.71 -11.23
C TRP A 93 17.92 8.53 -9.73
N ARG A 94 18.51 7.48 -9.13
CA ARG A 94 19.11 7.45 -7.78
C ARG A 94 18.19 7.60 -6.54
N ARG A 95 17.59 6.49 -6.08
CA ARG A 95 17.56 6.12 -4.65
C ARG A 95 17.58 4.59 -4.48
N PRO A 96 18.22 4.04 -3.43
CA PRO A 96 18.06 2.63 -3.08
C PRO A 96 16.63 2.42 -2.58
N THR A 97 15.84 1.72 -3.39
CA THR A 97 14.38 1.56 -3.32
C THR A 97 13.87 0.55 -2.29
N GLY A 98 14.74 0.06 -1.38
CA GLY A 98 14.44 -1.10 -0.53
C GLY A 98 13.97 -0.83 0.90
N ALA A 99 14.07 0.40 1.43
CA ALA A 99 13.83 0.66 2.85
C ALA A 99 12.52 1.42 3.14
N PRO A 100 11.77 1.06 4.21
CA PRO A 100 10.55 1.76 4.58
C PRO A 100 10.80 3.22 4.95
N PRO A 101 9.83 4.12 4.68
CA PRO A 101 9.83 5.46 5.26
C PRO A 101 9.85 5.40 6.79
N ARG A 102 10.50 6.39 7.42
CA ARG A 102 10.69 6.44 8.89
C ARG A 102 9.38 6.28 9.69
N ILE A 103 8.27 6.80 9.17
CA ILE A 103 6.96 6.70 9.82
C ILE A 103 6.49 5.23 9.84
N ASP A 104 6.53 4.55 8.70
CA ASP A 104 6.15 3.13 8.62
C ASP A 104 7.10 2.23 9.41
N ALA A 105 8.40 2.52 9.41
CA ALA A 105 9.36 1.80 10.25
C ALA A 105 9.04 1.93 11.76
N ARG A 106 8.63 3.13 12.21
CA ARG A 106 8.22 3.37 13.60
C ARG A 106 6.90 2.69 13.93
N VAL A 107 5.91 2.75 13.04
CA VAL A 107 4.62 2.08 13.23
C VAL A 107 4.82 0.57 13.37
N ALA A 108 5.63 -0.03 12.48
CA ALA A 108 5.93 -1.44 12.55
C ALA A 108 6.68 -1.82 13.84
N ALA A 109 7.68 -1.02 14.25
CA ALA A 109 8.40 -1.25 15.51
C ALA A 109 7.47 -1.13 16.74
N ALA A 110 6.59 -0.13 16.78
CA ALA A 110 5.64 0.05 17.86
C ALA A 110 4.66 -1.14 17.96
N ARG A 111 4.12 -1.59 16.82
CA ARG A 111 3.21 -2.75 16.79
C ARG A 111 3.90 -4.05 17.19
N ARG A 112 5.17 -4.26 16.82
CA ARG A 112 5.97 -5.41 17.31
C ARG A 112 6.19 -5.40 18.81
N SER A 113 6.29 -4.21 19.41
CA SER A 113 6.52 -4.07 20.85
C SER A 113 5.26 -4.29 21.70
N VAL A 114 4.07 -4.34 21.10
CA VAL A 114 2.84 -4.67 21.81
C VAL A 114 2.75 -6.19 21.94
N PRO A 115 2.76 -6.75 23.16
CA PRO A 115 2.61 -8.20 23.32
C PRO A 115 1.27 -8.66 22.74
N VAL A 116 1.31 -9.70 21.92
CA VAL A 116 0.09 -10.35 21.42
C VAL A 116 -0.68 -10.84 22.64
N ARG A 117 -1.86 -10.26 22.90
CA ARG A 117 -2.74 -10.76 23.96
C ARG A 117 -3.36 -12.05 23.43
N GLU A 118 -2.93 -13.18 23.99
CA GLU A 118 -3.58 -14.48 23.77
C GLU A 118 -5.11 -14.32 23.87
N PRO A 119 -5.88 -14.67 22.84
CA PRO A 119 -7.33 -14.62 22.90
C PRO A 119 -7.80 -15.64 23.95
N GLY A 120 -8.10 -15.15 25.15
CA GLY A 120 -8.48 -15.98 26.31
C GLY A 120 -7.76 -15.62 27.62
N ALA A 121 -6.73 -14.78 27.59
CA ALA A 121 -6.06 -14.32 28.81
C ALA A 121 -6.97 -13.37 29.60
N ALA A 122 -7.54 -13.89 30.69
CA ALA A 122 -8.28 -13.11 31.69
C ALA A 122 -7.46 -11.88 32.11
N PRO A 123 -8.11 -10.73 32.35
CA PRO A 123 -7.40 -9.56 32.87
C PRO A 123 -6.67 -9.94 34.18
N PRO A 124 -5.46 -9.41 34.43
CA PRO A 124 -4.78 -9.65 35.70
C PRO A 124 -5.68 -9.14 36.83
N ALA A 125 -5.91 -10.01 37.82
CA ALA A 125 -6.50 -9.59 39.09
C ALA A 125 -5.40 -8.84 39.86
N GLY A 126 -5.56 -7.52 40.01
CA GLY A 126 -4.65 -6.67 40.76
C GLY A 126 -4.86 -5.20 40.44
#